data_AF-A0AAV5G528-F1
#
_entry.id   AF-A0AAV5G528-F1
#
_cell.length_a   1.000
_cell.length_b   1.000
_cell.length_c   1.000
_cell.angle_alpha   90.00
_cell.angle_beta   90.00
_cell.angle_gamma   90.00
#
_symmetry.space_group_name_H-M   'P 1'
#
loop_
_entity.id
_entity.type
_entity.pdbx_description
1 polymer ?
#
loop_
_entity_poly.entity_id
_entity_poly.type
_entity_poly.pdbx_seq_one_letter_code
_entity_poly.pdbx_strand_id
1 'polypeptide(L)'
;MAQISEAEASRIVSHMNGEHEESLGYYLAHFARLPSSLAYAHPQITSFSSPAMKIAYGPANKRREWTYEFDPPMHAGEARKRLEQMHQDAKVKLGITDAVVDRVILSGPAYVGLVGMLALTYFLITVSPARLASFLPWQGQLFAPLLSLAQLPATKAYQGRAIKTFWLALIYAAHVLEVPACLEPLLVAYNVKKPAVRWMYRFLVLWGGFPVWTSLRDAGKAAEAQLSKSH
;
A
#
# COMPACT_ATOMS: atom_id res chain seq x y z
N MET A 1 15.25 29.25 -28.42
CA MET A 1 13.89 29.32 -27.84
C MET A 1 13.93 30.26 -26.65
N ALA A 2 12.83 30.96 -26.34
CA ALA A 2 12.80 31.93 -25.24
C ALA A 2 12.90 31.22 -23.88
N GLN A 3 13.68 31.80 -22.96
CA GLN A 3 13.76 31.34 -21.58
C GLN A 3 12.46 31.70 -20.83
N ILE A 4 12.20 31.01 -19.73
CA ILE A 4 11.06 31.28 -18.87
C ILE A 4 11.29 32.62 -18.17
N SER A 5 10.33 33.53 -18.30
CA SER A 5 10.37 34.83 -17.59
C SER A 5 10.04 34.66 -16.11
N GLU A 6 10.47 35.60 -15.25
CA GLU A 6 10.13 35.57 -13.81
C GLU A 6 8.62 35.57 -13.56
N ALA A 7 7.86 36.31 -14.38
CA ALA A 7 6.40 36.35 -14.28
C ALA A 7 5.76 34.99 -14.64
N GLU A 8 6.30 34.30 -15.64
CA GLU A 8 5.86 32.95 -16.01
C GLU A 8 6.23 31.93 -14.93
N ALA A 9 7.47 31.99 -14.42
CA ALA A 9 7.93 31.16 -13.31
C ALA A 9 7.04 31.35 -12.07
N SER A 10 6.74 32.59 -11.67
CA SER A 10 5.86 32.88 -10.53
C SER A 10 4.45 32.32 -10.71
N ARG A 11 3.90 32.35 -11.93
CA ARG A 11 2.59 31.74 -12.22
C ARG A 11 2.63 30.23 -12.11
N ILE A 12 3.67 29.60 -12.66
CA ILE A 12 3.88 28.15 -12.57
C ILE A 12 4.00 27.72 -11.11
N VAL A 13 4.84 28.40 -10.32
CA VAL A 13 5.02 28.12 -8.89
C VAL A 13 3.70 28.25 -8.13
N SER A 14 2.96 29.36 -8.33
CA SER A 14 1.68 29.57 -7.65
C SER A 14 0.65 28.50 -8.00
N HIS A 15 0.54 28.13 -9.28
CA HIS A 15 -0.40 27.11 -9.73
C HIS A 15 -0.01 25.72 -9.21
N MET A 16 1.26 25.34 -9.33
CA MET A 16 1.73 24.03 -8.86
C MET A 16 1.60 23.87 -7.35
N ASN A 17 1.93 24.90 -6.57
CA ASN A 17 1.81 24.87 -5.11
C ASN A 17 0.35 24.93 -4.64
N GLY A 18 -0.55 25.53 -5.43
CA GLY A 18 -1.97 25.67 -5.06
C GLY A 18 -2.82 24.45 -5.43
N GLU A 19 -2.58 23.84 -6.58
CA GLU A 19 -3.48 22.83 -7.16
C GLU A 19 -2.80 21.47 -7.39
N HIS A 20 -1.47 21.40 -7.34
CA HIS A 20 -0.71 20.20 -7.73
C HIS A 20 0.30 19.75 -6.65
N GLU A 21 0.02 20.00 -5.38
CA GLU A 21 0.85 19.53 -4.25
C GLU A 21 1.11 18.00 -4.33
N GLU A 22 0.08 17.22 -4.69
CA GLU A 22 0.22 15.77 -4.85
C GLU A 22 1.18 15.38 -5.97
N SER A 23 1.15 16.08 -7.11
CA SER A 23 2.10 15.88 -8.22
C SER A 23 3.54 16.16 -7.78
N LEU A 24 3.76 17.19 -6.96
CA LEU A 24 5.09 17.48 -6.40
C LEU A 24 5.57 16.34 -5.50
N GLY A 25 4.66 15.73 -4.74
CA GLY A 25 4.93 14.51 -3.98
C GLY A 25 5.36 13.33 -4.86
N TYR A 26 4.70 13.13 -6.01
CA TYR A 26 5.12 12.13 -6.99
C TYR A 26 6.51 12.38 -7.55
N TYR A 27 6.84 13.65 -7.85
CA TYR A 27 8.17 13.99 -8.36
C TYR A 27 9.26 13.65 -7.34
N LEU A 28 9.04 14.00 -6.08
CA LEU A 28 9.97 13.72 -4.99
C LEU A 28 10.10 12.21 -4.71
N ALA A 29 8.99 11.48 -4.72
CA ALA A 29 9.02 10.04 -4.50
C ALA A 29 9.75 9.30 -5.63
N HIS A 30 9.54 9.71 -6.89
CA HIS A 30 10.13 9.04 -8.05
C HIS A 30 11.53 9.57 -8.40
N PHE A 31 11.65 10.84 -8.78
CA PHE A 31 12.89 11.42 -9.30
C PHE A 31 13.92 11.67 -8.20
N ALA A 32 13.47 12.08 -7.00
CA ALA A 32 14.37 12.25 -5.85
C ALA A 32 14.54 10.97 -5.01
N ARG A 33 13.79 9.89 -5.33
CA ARG A 33 13.78 8.60 -4.63
C ARG A 33 13.55 8.72 -3.12
N LEU A 34 12.72 9.68 -2.71
CA LEU A 34 12.43 9.92 -1.30
C LEU A 34 11.35 8.97 -0.78
N PRO A 35 11.43 8.55 0.50
CA PRO A 35 10.34 7.85 1.16
C PRO A 35 9.04 8.66 1.09
N SER A 36 7.90 8.00 0.88
CA SER A 36 6.60 8.67 0.74
C SER A 36 6.29 9.60 1.91
N SER A 37 6.61 9.22 3.15
CA SER A 37 6.39 10.05 4.33
C SER A 37 7.10 11.41 4.28
N LEU A 38 8.23 11.50 3.58
CA LEU A 38 8.97 12.75 3.36
C LEU A 38 8.54 13.46 2.09
N ALA A 39 8.29 12.71 1.01
CA ALA A 39 7.90 13.25 -0.29
C ALA A 39 6.57 14.03 -0.23
N TYR A 40 5.58 13.52 0.52
CA TYR A 40 4.26 14.17 0.66
C TYR A 40 4.16 15.09 1.89
N ALA A 41 5.26 15.33 2.61
CA ALA A 41 5.27 16.26 3.73
C ALA A 41 5.34 17.72 3.23
N HIS A 42 4.20 18.24 2.79
CA HIS A 42 4.00 19.61 2.28
C HIS A 42 4.97 20.04 1.17
N PRO A 43 5.07 19.30 0.05
CA PRO A 43 5.99 19.64 -1.02
C PRO A 43 5.61 20.98 -1.68
N GLN A 44 6.59 21.86 -1.91
CA GLN A 44 6.37 23.18 -2.52
C GLN A 44 7.54 23.56 -3.41
N ILE A 45 7.28 24.07 -4.61
CA ILE A 45 8.29 24.68 -5.44
C ILE A 45 8.73 26.01 -4.80
N THR A 46 10.04 26.17 -4.57
CA THR A 46 10.66 27.39 -4.04
C THR A 46 11.29 28.25 -5.13
N SER A 47 11.72 27.63 -6.22
CA SER A 47 12.33 28.31 -7.36
C SER A 47 12.06 27.53 -8.64
N PHE A 48 11.81 28.25 -9.73
CA PHE A 48 11.57 27.68 -11.05
C PHE A 48 12.28 28.51 -12.12
N SER A 49 13.08 27.87 -12.95
CA SER A 49 13.84 28.50 -14.03
C SER A 49 13.95 27.55 -15.23
N SER A 50 14.41 28.05 -16.37
CA SER A 50 14.62 27.21 -17.56
C SER A 50 15.45 25.95 -17.30
N PRO A 51 16.63 25.99 -16.65
CA PRO A 51 17.41 24.78 -16.43
C PRO A 51 16.92 23.93 -15.25
N ALA A 52 16.21 24.50 -14.27
CA ALA A 52 15.95 23.78 -13.03
C ALA A 52 14.72 24.23 -12.25
N MET A 53 14.14 23.29 -11.52
CA MET A 53 13.10 23.48 -10.52
C MET A 53 13.59 23.02 -9.15
N LYS A 54 13.29 23.78 -8.10
CA LYS A 54 13.62 23.44 -6.71
C LYS A 54 12.35 23.19 -5.92
N ILE A 55 12.28 22.05 -5.25
CA ILE A 55 11.14 21.65 -4.43
C ILE A 55 11.61 21.52 -2.98
N ALA A 56 11.00 22.30 -2.09
CA ALA A 56 11.11 22.10 -0.66
C ALA A 56 10.14 21.02 -0.17
N TYR A 57 10.60 20.19 0.76
CA TYR A 57 9.83 19.06 1.32
C TYR A 57 10.23 18.78 2.78
N GLY A 58 9.43 17.96 3.45
CA GLY A 58 9.66 17.59 4.84
C GLY A 58 8.86 18.44 5.84
N PRO A 59 8.88 18.06 7.13
CA PRO A 59 8.10 18.73 8.16
C PRO A 59 8.48 20.20 8.30
N ALA A 60 7.53 21.03 8.73
CA ALA A 60 7.66 22.50 8.76
C ALA A 60 8.91 23.01 9.47
N ASN A 61 9.38 22.31 10.52
CA ASN A 61 10.55 22.67 11.30
C ASN A 61 11.89 22.15 10.75
N LYS A 62 11.90 21.30 9.72
CA LYS A 62 13.09 20.68 9.11
C LYS A 62 12.92 20.49 7.60
N ARG A 63 12.58 21.59 6.92
CA ARG A 63 12.45 21.63 5.45
C ARG A 63 13.79 21.34 4.79
N ARG A 64 13.76 20.54 3.73
CA ARG A 64 14.89 20.25 2.84
C ARG A 64 14.51 20.68 1.44
N GLU A 65 15.50 20.93 0.59
CA GLU A 65 15.28 21.29 -0.81
C GLU A 65 15.90 20.23 -1.71
N TRP A 66 15.22 19.91 -2.81
CA TRP A 66 15.74 19.06 -3.87
C TRP A 66 15.63 19.81 -5.20
N THR A 67 16.68 19.74 -6.00
CA THR A 67 16.74 20.37 -7.32
C THR A 67 16.55 19.30 -8.39
N TYR A 68 15.60 19.56 -9.29
CA TYR A 68 15.45 18.83 -10.54
C TYR A 68 16.01 19.66 -11.69
N GLU A 69 16.91 19.08 -12.47
CA GLU A 69 17.47 19.69 -13.66
C GLU A 69 16.70 19.21 -14.89
N PHE A 70 16.20 20.14 -15.70
CA PHE A 70 15.48 19.85 -16.92
C PHE A 70 16.46 19.55 -18.05
N ASP A 71 16.35 18.37 -18.64
CA ASP A 71 17.09 17.99 -19.86
C ASP A 71 16.09 17.59 -20.98
N PRO A 72 15.99 18.36 -22.09
CA PRO A 72 16.64 19.66 -22.33
C PRO A 72 16.11 20.76 -21.39
N PRO A 73 16.74 21.95 -21.31
CA PRO A 73 16.19 23.07 -20.54
C PRO A 73 14.77 23.43 -20.97
N MET A 74 13.94 23.86 -20.03
CA MET A 74 12.54 24.21 -20.26
C MET A 74 12.40 25.60 -20.87
N HIS A 75 11.69 25.68 -21.98
CA HIS A 75 11.41 26.94 -22.68
C HIS A 75 10.02 27.48 -22.35
N ALA A 76 9.82 28.77 -22.61
CA ALA A 76 8.55 29.46 -22.38
C ALA A 76 7.39 28.71 -23.08
N GLY A 77 6.28 28.53 -22.38
CA GLY A 77 5.10 27.81 -22.87
C GLY A 77 5.18 26.28 -22.82
N GLU A 78 6.34 25.68 -22.55
CA GLU A 78 6.50 24.21 -22.47
C GLU A 78 6.14 23.64 -21.08
N ALA A 79 6.14 24.49 -20.05
CA ALA A 79 6.06 24.06 -18.65
C ALA A 79 4.86 23.16 -18.37
N ARG A 80 3.67 23.54 -18.86
CA ARG A 80 2.46 22.73 -18.69
C ARG A 80 2.65 21.32 -19.25
N LYS A 81 3.10 21.20 -20.50
CA LYS A 81 3.25 19.92 -21.19
C LYS A 81 4.30 19.04 -20.50
N ARG A 82 5.43 19.63 -20.11
CA ARG A 82 6.55 18.89 -19.51
C ARG A 82 6.27 18.46 -18.08
N LEU A 83 5.65 19.31 -17.26
CA LEU A 83 5.25 18.94 -15.90
C LEU A 83 4.15 17.88 -15.91
N GLU A 84 3.20 17.95 -16.85
CA GLU A 84 2.21 16.89 -17.05
C GLU A 84 2.87 15.57 -17.44
N GLN A 85 3.84 15.59 -18.37
CA GLN A 85 4.61 14.40 -18.73
C GLN A 85 5.37 13.82 -17.55
N MET A 86 6.03 14.67 -16.75
CA MET A 86 6.68 14.24 -15.51
C MET A 86 5.70 13.64 -14.51
N HIS A 87 4.47 14.17 -14.44
CA HIS A 87 3.42 13.65 -13.55
C HIS A 87 3.00 12.25 -13.98
N GLN A 88 2.73 12.05 -15.26
CA GLN A 88 2.37 10.74 -15.79
C GLN A 88 3.51 9.73 -15.65
N ASP A 89 4.75 10.11 -15.95
CA ASP A 89 5.91 9.24 -15.77
C ASP A 89 6.08 8.84 -14.30
N ALA A 90 6.02 9.81 -13.38
CA ALA A 90 6.11 9.51 -11.95
C ALA A 90 5.00 8.56 -11.48
N LYS A 91 3.74 8.77 -11.91
CA LYS A 91 2.64 7.85 -11.56
C LYS A 91 2.86 6.44 -12.07
N VAL A 92 3.24 6.29 -13.35
CA VAL A 92 3.52 4.98 -13.96
C VAL A 92 4.64 4.26 -13.19
N LYS A 93 5.72 4.98 -12.84
CA LYS A 93 6.85 4.40 -12.12
C LYS A 93 6.55 4.08 -10.65
N LEU A 94 5.63 4.81 -10.04
CA LEU A 94 5.15 4.56 -8.68
C LEU A 94 4.01 3.53 -8.64
N GLY A 95 3.50 3.09 -9.79
CA GLY A 95 2.37 2.16 -9.88
C GLY A 95 1.04 2.76 -9.41
N ILE A 96 0.88 4.08 -9.52
CA ILE A 96 -0.30 4.83 -9.10
C ILE A 96 -1.20 5.05 -10.32
N THR A 97 -2.48 4.75 -10.20
CA THR A 97 -3.46 4.94 -11.29
C THR A 97 -4.38 6.11 -10.99
N ASP A 98 -5.31 6.46 -11.88
CA ASP A 98 -6.33 7.49 -11.60
C ASP A 98 -7.57 6.93 -10.90
N ALA A 99 -7.64 5.60 -10.75
CA ALA A 99 -8.74 4.99 -10.03
C ALA A 99 -8.67 5.36 -8.55
N VAL A 100 -9.84 5.70 -8.00
CA VAL A 100 -10.01 6.05 -6.59
C VAL A 100 -10.96 5.05 -5.95
N VAL A 101 -10.47 4.33 -4.95
CA VAL A 101 -11.31 3.51 -4.07
C VAL A 101 -11.44 4.22 -2.72
N ASP A 102 -12.64 4.73 -2.46
CA ASP A 102 -12.90 5.64 -1.35
C ASP A 102 -13.72 5.01 -0.20
N ARG A 103 -14.03 3.71 -0.32
CA ARG A 103 -14.81 2.91 0.63
C ARG A 103 -14.33 1.46 0.59
N VAL A 104 -14.68 0.70 1.62
CA VAL A 104 -14.39 -0.73 1.66
C VAL A 104 -15.37 -1.48 0.78
N ILE A 105 -14.84 -2.23 -0.19
CA ILE A 105 -15.60 -3.06 -1.12
C ILE A 105 -15.13 -4.50 -0.94
N LEU A 106 -16.06 -5.37 -0.53
CA LEU A 106 -15.87 -6.80 -0.38
C LEU A 106 -16.74 -7.55 -1.39
N SER A 107 -16.12 -8.44 -2.17
CA SER A 107 -16.81 -9.35 -3.09
C SER A 107 -17.48 -10.49 -2.31
N GLY A 108 -18.44 -11.20 -2.94
CA GLY A 108 -19.04 -12.40 -2.36
C GLY A 108 -17.99 -13.42 -1.87
N PRO A 109 -17.00 -13.79 -2.70
CA PRO A 109 -15.88 -14.63 -2.26
C PRO A 109 -15.09 -14.07 -1.07
N ALA A 110 -14.92 -12.75 -0.99
CA ALA A 110 -14.25 -12.12 0.14
C ALA A 110 -15.03 -12.29 1.45
N TYR A 111 -16.35 -12.11 1.42
CA TYR A 111 -17.20 -12.37 2.59
C TYR A 111 -17.15 -13.83 3.03
N VAL A 112 -17.27 -14.78 2.08
CA VAL A 112 -17.20 -16.21 2.37
C VAL A 112 -15.84 -16.58 2.97
N GLY A 113 -14.75 -16.06 2.39
CA GLY A 113 -13.40 -16.26 2.89
C GLY A 113 -13.19 -15.71 4.30
N LEU A 114 -13.66 -14.48 4.57
CA LEU A 114 -13.58 -13.86 5.89
C LEU A 114 -14.34 -14.68 6.94
N VAL A 115 -15.60 -15.03 6.67
CA VAL A 115 -16.42 -15.83 7.59
C VAL A 115 -15.80 -17.21 7.80
N GLY A 116 -15.29 -17.85 6.75
CA GLY A 116 -14.61 -19.13 6.83
C GLY A 116 -13.34 -19.09 7.68
N MET A 117 -12.51 -18.04 7.54
CA MET A 117 -11.33 -17.84 8.38
C MET A 117 -11.70 -17.58 9.84
N LEU A 118 -12.71 -16.74 10.10
CA LEU A 118 -13.20 -16.49 11.45
C LEU A 118 -13.73 -17.78 12.10
N ALA A 119 -14.50 -18.59 11.37
CA ALA A 119 -15.00 -19.87 11.85
C ALA A 119 -13.87 -20.86 12.13
N LEU A 120 -12.87 -20.94 11.24
CA LEU A 120 -11.68 -21.78 11.43
C LEU A 120 -10.87 -21.35 12.65
N THR A 121 -10.57 -20.06 12.80
CA THR A 121 -9.86 -19.53 13.97
C THR A 121 -10.66 -19.80 15.25
N TYR A 122 -11.97 -19.54 15.25
CA TYR A 122 -12.83 -19.83 16.39
C TYR A 122 -12.81 -21.31 16.75
N PHE A 123 -12.94 -22.21 15.76
CA PHE A 123 -12.82 -23.65 15.96
C PHE A 123 -11.45 -24.02 16.54
N LEU A 124 -10.36 -23.51 15.95
CA LEU A 124 -9.00 -23.76 16.41
C LEU A 124 -8.72 -23.17 17.78
N ILE A 125 -9.43 -22.16 18.26
CA ILE A 125 -9.26 -21.65 19.63
C ILE A 125 -10.05 -22.53 20.60
N THR A 126 -11.28 -22.88 20.26
CA THR A 126 -12.24 -23.51 21.19
C THR A 126 -12.18 -25.03 21.25
N VAL A 127 -11.74 -25.71 20.19
CA VAL A 127 -11.66 -27.18 20.16
C VAL A 127 -10.70 -27.69 21.24
N SER A 128 -11.09 -28.73 21.98
CA SER A 128 -10.19 -29.31 22.98
C SER A 128 -8.93 -29.88 22.29
N PRO A 129 -7.72 -29.63 22.80
CA PRO A 129 -6.49 -30.12 22.18
C PRO A 129 -6.49 -31.64 21.92
N ALA A 130 -6.95 -32.42 22.91
CA ALA A 130 -7.00 -33.88 22.78
C ALA A 130 -7.93 -34.33 21.62
N ARG A 131 -9.13 -33.75 21.48
CA ARG A 131 -10.03 -34.06 20.35
C ARG A 131 -9.39 -33.69 19.01
N LEU A 132 -8.71 -32.54 18.92
CA LEU A 132 -8.05 -32.14 17.69
C LEU A 132 -6.94 -33.13 17.28
N ALA A 133 -6.10 -33.55 18.23
CA ALA A 133 -5.05 -34.54 17.96
C ALA A 133 -5.57 -35.97 17.69
N SER A 134 -6.80 -36.27 18.13
CA SER A 134 -7.49 -37.51 17.76
C SER A 134 -8.07 -37.42 16.35
N PHE A 135 -8.57 -36.26 15.95
CA PHE A 135 -9.08 -36.01 14.60
C PHE A 135 -7.94 -35.92 13.55
N LEU A 136 -6.77 -35.39 13.95
CA LEU A 136 -5.58 -35.25 13.10
C LEU A 136 -4.38 -36.03 13.67
N PRO A 137 -4.44 -37.38 13.71
CA PRO A 137 -3.42 -38.18 14.36
C PRO A 137 -2.05 -38.07 13.67
N TRP A 138 -2.04 -37.93 12.35
CA TRP A 138 -0.82 -37.77 11.56
C TRP A 138 -0.07 -36.47 11.89
N GLN A 139 -0.77 -35.36 12.10
CA GLN A 139 -0.12 -34.12 12.54
C GLN A 139 0.45 -34.26 13.95
N GLY A 140 -0.24 -34.98 14.83
CA GLY A 140 0.28 -35.26 16.17
C GLY A 140 1.62 -36.01 16.13
N GLN A 141 1.78 -36.94 15.18
CA GLN A 141 3.04 -37.65 14.96
C GLN A 141 4.13 -36.72 14.41
N LEU A 142 3.79 -35.80 13.48
CA LEU A 142 4.74 -34.82 12.95
C LEU A 142 5.29 -33.88 14.04
N PHE A 143 4.48 -33.49 15.02
CA PHE A 143 4.92 -32.63 16.12
C PHE A 143 5.58 -33.38 17.28
N ALA A 144 5.52 -34.71 17.33
CA ALA A 144 6.08 -35.49 18.43
C ALA A 144 7.60 -35.29 18.65
N PRO A 145 8.45 -35.21 17.60
CA PRO A 145 9.88 -34.90 17.78
C PRO A 145 10.12 -33.52 18.40
N LEU A 146 9.35 -32.51 17.98
CA LEU A 146 9.45 -31.15 18.51
C LEU A 146 9.03 -31.08 19.99
N LEU A 147 7.99 -31.83 20.37
CA LEU A 147 7.58 -31.96 21.77
C LEU A 147 8.67 -32.65 22.61
N SER A 148 9.26 -33.73 22.09
CA SER A 148 10.36 -34.42 22.77
C SER A 148 11.59 -33.53 22.94
N LEU A 149 11.94 -32.73 21.93
CA LEU A 149 13.02 -31.76 21.99
C LEU A 149 12.75 -30.70 23.07
N ALA A 150 11.49 -30.27 23.20
CA ALA A 150 11.04 -29.36 24.25
C ALA A 150 10.83 -30.03 25.62
N GLN A 151 11.18 -31.32 25.76
CA GLN A 151 10.96 -32.12 26.99
C GLN A 151 9.50 -32.16 27.45
N LEU A 152 8.56 -32.04 26.50
CA LEU A 152 7.13 -32.10 26.73
C LEU A 152 6.59 -33.51 26.41
N PRO A 153 5.62 -34.02 27.18
CA PRO A 153 5.11 -35.36 26.96
C PRO A 153 4.28 -35.39 25.67
N ALA A 154 4.51 -36.38 24.80
CA ALA A 154 3.81 -36.55 23.52
C ALA A 154 2.37 -37.07 23.66
N THR A 155 1.64 -36.64 24.69
CA THR A 155 0.22 -36.97 24.86
C THR A 155 -0.63 -36.22 23.84
N LYS A 156 -1.85 -36.72 23.59
CA LYS A 156 -2.83 -36.08 22.70
C LYS A 156 -3.11 -34.61 23.07
N ALA A 157 -3.07 -34.26 24.35
CA ALA A 157 -3.25 -32.88 24.78
C ALA A 157 -2.13 -31.95 24.30
N TYR A 158 -0.86 -32.35 24.43
CA TYR A 158 0.28 -31.56 23.98
C TYR A 158 0.42 -31.55 22.47
N GLN A 159 0.20 -32.69 21.80
CA GLN A 159 0.12 -32.76 20.34
C GLN A 159 -0.95 -31.80 19.79
N GLY A 160 -2.14 -31.81 20.40
CA GLY A 160 -3.22 -30.90 20.02
C GLY A 160 -2.86 -29.44 20.21
N ARG A 161 -2.20 -29.08 21.31
CA ARG A 161 -1.73 -27.71 21.54
C ARG A 161 -0.70 -27.30 20.48
N ALA A 162 0.25 -28.18 20.15
CA ALA A 162 1.24 -27.91 19.11
C ALA A 162 0.57 -27.66 17.74
N ILE A 163 -0.41 -28.49 17.37
CA ILE A 163 -1.21 -28.31 16.14
C ILE A 163 -1.94 -26.96 16.14
N LYS A 164 -2.65 -26.62 17.24
CA LYS A 164 -3.38 -25.34 17.37
C LYS A 164 -2.43 -24.16 17.22
N THR A 165 -1.34 -24.17 17.98
CA THR A 165 -0.34 -23.09 17.97
C THR A 165 0.29 -22.95 16.60
N PHE A 166 0.66 -24.05 15.95
CA PHE A 166 1.25 -24.02 14.61
C PHE A 166 0.31 -23.39 13.59
N TRP A 167 -0.94 -23.86 13.49
CA TRP A 167 -1.88 -23.35 12.48
C TRP A 167 -2.30 -21.91 12.75
N LEU A 168 -2.57 -21.55 14.01
CA LEU A 168 -2.87 -20.16 14.36
C LEU A 168 -1.68 -19.25 14.05
N ALA A 169 -0.47 -19.65 14.41
CA ALA A 169 0.73 -18.88 14.10
C ALA A 169 0.93 -18.73 12.59
N LEU A 170 0.78 -19.81 11.82
CA LEU A 170 0.94 -19.79 10.37
C LEU A 170 -0.09 -18.87 9.69
N ILE A 171 -1.38 -18.98 10.06
CA ILE A 171 -2.47 -18.15 9.51
C ILE A 171 -2.18 -16.67 9.77
N TYR A 172 -1.94 -16.29 11.03
CA TYR A 172 -1.73 -14.89 11.36
C TYR A 172 -0.39 -14.35 10.86
N ALA A 173 0.67 -15.18 10.80
CA ALA A 173 1.92 -14.79 10.17
C ALA A 173 1.70 -14.48 8.68
N ALA A 174 0.95 -15.34 7.96
CA ALA A 174 0.61 -15.09 6.56
C ALA A 174 -0.17 -13.77 6.41
N HIS A 175 -1.22 -13.55 7.21
CA HIS A 175 -2.03 -12.33 7.12
C HIS A 175 -1.22 -11.06 7.46
N VAL A 176 -0.32 -11.13 8.44
CA VAL A 176 0.59 -10.02 8.76
C VAL A 176 1.53 -9.71 7.59
N LEU A 177 2.01 -10.73 6.87
CA LEU A 177 2.85 -10.55 5.69
C LEU A 177 2.07 -10.03 4.46
N GLU A 178 0.79 -10.40 4.33
CA GLU A 178 -0.07 -9.90 3.25
C GLU A 178 -0.31 -8.39 3.31
N VAL A 179 -0.28 -7.78 4.50
CA VAL A 179 -0.49 -6.33 4.64
C VAL A 179 0.58 -5.53 3.87
N PRO A 180 1.88 -5.63 4.16
CA PRO A 180 2.89 -4.90 3.42
C PRO A 180 3.13 -5.45 2.00
N ALA A 181 2.99 -6.77 1.79
CA ALA A 181 3.33 -7.38 0.50
C ALA A 181 2.25 -7.21 -0.57
N CYS A 182 0.97 -7.19 -0.17
CA CYS A 182 -0.16 -7.19 -1.10
C CYS A 182 -1.07 -5.99 -0.89
N LEU A 183 -1.50 -5.73 0.35
CA LEU A 183 -2.50 -4.69 0.60
C LEU A 183 -1.95 -3.27 0.39
N GLU A 184 -0.81 -2.92 1.00
CA GLU A 184 -0.28 -1.55 0.92
C GLU A 184 0.01 -1.09 -0.52
N PRO A 185 0.63 -1.91 -1.40
CA PRO A 185 0.78 -1.55 -2.81
C PRO A 185 -0.56 -1.24 -3.49
N LEU A 186 -1.62 -2.00 -3.20
CA LEU A 186 -2.95 -1.77 -3.79
C LEU A 186 -3.63 -0.53 -3.22
N LEU A 187 -3.47 -0.25 -1.92
CA LEU A 187 -3.99 0.97 -1.30
C LEU A 187 -3.35 2.23 -1.90
N VAL A 188 -2.08 2.14 -2.29
CA VAL A 188 -1.37 3.22 -3.01
C VAL A 188 -1.83 3.27 -4.47
N ALA A 189 -1.82 2.14 -5.17
CA ALA A 189 -2.14 2.07 -6.59
C ALA A 189 -3.52 2.65 -6.91
N TYR A 190 -4.53 2.35 -6.08
CA TYR A 190 -5.92 2.78 -6.28
C TYR A 190 -6.33 3.99 -5.42
N ASN A 191 -5.37 4.85 -5.07
CA ASN A 191 -5.57 6.11 -4.35
C ASN A 191 -6.51 6.01 -3.13
N VAL A 192 -6.31 5.02 -2.28
CA VAL A 192 -7.11 4.88 -1.05
C VAL A 192 -6.60 5.89 -0.02
N LYS A 193 -7.13 7.12 -0.09
CA LYS A 193 -6.68 8.26 0.72
C LYS A 193 -7.28 8.29 2.13
N LYS A 194 -8.54 7.88 2.30
CA LYS A 194 -9.24 7.98 3.58
C LYS A 194 -8.58 7.08 4.65
N PRO A 195 -8.06 7.63 5.77
CA PRO A 195 -7.36 6.84 6.79
C PRO A 195 -8.23 5.72 7.38
N ALA A 196 -9.53 5.99 7.58
CA ALA A 196 -10.48 5.00 8.08
C ALA A 196 -10.64 3.79 7.15
N VAL A 197 -10.64 4.02 5.83
CA VAL A 197 -10.77 2.95 4.83
C VAL A 197 -9.50 2.11 4.78
N ARG A 198 -8.31 2.75 4.81
CA ARG A 198 -7.02 2.05 4.89
C ARG A 198 -6.95 1.18 6.14
N TRP A 199 -7.33 1.74 7.30
CA TRP A 199 -7.37 1.00 8.57
C TRP A 199 -8.33 -0.19 8.52
N MET A 200 -9.53 0.01 7.98
CA MET A 200 -10.51 -1.06 7.86
C MET A 200 -10.00 -2.19 6.96
N TYR A 201 -9.38 -1.88 5.82
CA TYR A 201 -8.77 -2.91 4.98
C TYR A 201 -7.66 -3.69 5.70
N ARG A 202 -6.77 -3.00 6.43
CA ARG A 202 -5.73 -3.68 7.23
C ARG A 202 -6.33 -4.62 8.26
N PHE A 203 -7.34 -4.14 8.99
CA PHE A 203 -8.08 -4.95 9.96
C PHE A 203 -8.70 -6.17 9.29
N LEU A 204 -9.42 -5.98 8.18
CA LEU A 204 -10.09 -7.08 7.48
C LEU A 204 -9.08 -8.09 6.89
N VAL A 205 -7.93 -7.65 6.37
CA VAL A 205 -6.87 -8.58 5.90
C VAL A 205 -6.28 -9.37 7.05
N LEU A 206 -6.08 -8.77 8.24
CA LEU A 206 -5.60 -9.52 9.40
C LEU A 206 -6.53 -10.68 9.82
N TRP A 207 -7.83 -10.56 9.54
CA TRP A 207 -8.82 -11.58 9.90
C TRP A 207 -9.25 -12.49 8.76
N GLY A 208 -9.31 -11.96 7.54
CA GLY A 208 -9.81 -12.67 6.36
C GLY A 208 -8.74 -13.05 5.35
N GLY A 209 -7.58 -12.40 5.37
CA GLY A 209 -6.44 -12.68 4.50
C GLY A 209 -6.69 -12.41 3.02
N PHE A 210 -6.10 -13.27 2.17
CA PHE A 210 -6.14 -13.25 0.71
C PHE A 210 -7.44 -12.75 0.04
N PRO A 211 -8.64 -13.27 0.39
CA PRO A 211 -9.89 -12.87 -0.24
C PRO A 211 -10.21 -11.37 -0.06
N VAL A 212 -9.72 -10.73 1.00
CA VAL A 212 -10.01 -9.32 1.30
C VAL A 212 -9.22 -8.38 0.39
N TRP A 213 -7.89 -8.55 0.31
CA TRP A 213 -7.08 -7.65 -0.51
C TRP A 213 -7.30 -7.89 -2.01
N THR A 214 -7.65 -9.12 -2.42
CA THR A 214 -8.04 -9.39 -3.81
C THR A 214 -9.34 -8.67 -4.19
N SER A 215 -10.28 -8.53 -3.26
CA SER A 215 -11.47 -7.71 -3.48
C SER A 215 -11.16 -6.23 -3.73
N LEU A 216 -10.19 -5.66 -3.00
CA LEU A 216 -9.71 -4.31 -3.28
C LEU A 216 -9.10 -4.22 -4.68
N ARG A 217 -8.24 -5.18 -5.05
CA ARG A 217 -7.65 -5.25 -6.39
C ARG A 217 -8.71 -5.26 -7.49
N ASP A 218 -9.71 -6.10 -7.34
CA ASP A 218 -10.74 -6.28 -8.36
C ASP A 218 -11.65 -5.04 -8.45
N ALA A 219 -11.95 -4.40 -7.32
CA ALA A 219 -12.65 -3.12 -7.29
C ALA A 219 -11.83 -1.99 -7.96
N GLY A 220 -10.53 -1.94 -7.70
CA GLY A 220 -9.61 -0.98 -8.33
C GLY A 220 -9.58 -1.15 -9.86
N LYS A 221 -9.39 -2.39 -10.34
CA LYS A 221 -9.46 -2.71 -11.78
C LYS A 221 -10.80 -2.33 -12.41
N ALA A 222 -11.91 -2.54 -11.70
CA ALA A 222 -13.22 -2.14 -12.19
C ALA A 222 -13.34 -0.62 -12.32
N ALA A 223 -12.80 0.15 -11.37
CA ALA A 223 -12.76 1.61 -11.45
C ALA A 223 -11.88 2.10 -12.61
N GLU A 224 -10.71 1.48 -12.84
CA GLU A 224 -9.86 1.79 -14.00
C GLU A 224 -10.58 1.54 -15.32
N ALA A 225 -11.30 0.42 -15.43
CA ALA A 225 -12.06 0.08 -16.63
C ALA A 225 -13.27 1.01 -16.87
N GLN A 226 -13.75 1.73 -15.85
CA GLN A 226 -14.77 2.76 -16.03
C GLN A 226 -14.16 4.05 -16.56
N LEU A 227 -12.99 4.45 -16.06
CA LEU A 227 -12.26 5.63 -16.53
C LEU A 227 -11.86 5.50 -18.01
N SER A 228 -11.41 4.32 -18.43
CA SER A 228 -11.02 4.10 -19.83
C SER A 228 -12.19 4.16 -20.82
N LYS A 229 -13.44 4.02 -20.35
CA LYS A 229 -14.64 4.14 -21.20
C LYS A 229 -15.19 5.56 -21.27
N SER A 230 -14.79 6.43 -20.35
CA SER A 230 -15.23 7.83 -20.29
C SER A 230 -14.33 8.80 -21.08
N HIS A 231 -13.22 8.31 -21.62
CA HIS A 231 -12.28 9.05 -22.49
C HIS A 231 -12.36 8.52 -23.92
#